data_AF-W1Y2K5-F1
#
_entry.id   AF-W1Y2K5-F1
#
_cell.length_a   1.000
_cell.length_b   1.000
_cell.length_c   1.000
_cell.angle_alpha   90.00
_cell.angle_beta   90.00
_cell.angle_gamma   90.00
#
_symmetry.space_group_name_H-M   'P 1'
#
loop_
_entity.id
_entity.type
_entity.pdbx_description
1 polymer ?
#
loop_
_entity_poly.entity_id
_entity_poly.type
_entity_poly.pdbx_seq_one_letter_code
_entity_poly.pdbx_strand_id
1 'polypeptide(L)'
;MSYILFVNPQILSQTGMPAQGVFLATIIGAVAGTLMMAFYANLPYAQAPGMGLNAFFTFTVVFGLGYSWQEALAMVFICGLISLIITLTNVRKMII
;
A
#
# COMPACT_ATOMS: atom_id res chain seq x y z
N MET A 1 2.15 -0.50 14.61
CA MET A 1 2.74 -1.61 13.83
C MET A 1 1.97 -2.92 13.99
N SER A 2 1.86 -3.47 15.19
CA SER A 2 1.16 -4.76 15.42
C SER A 2 -0.33 -4.73 15.09
N TYR A 3 -1.05 -3.64 15.40
CA TYR A 3 -2.49 -3.56 15.10
C TYR A 3 -2.79 -3.64 13.59
N ILE A 4 -1.88 -3.17 12.73
CA ILE A 4 -2.02 -3.19 11.28
C ILE A 4 -2.03 -4.63 10.77
N LEU A 5 -1.31 -5.54 11.44
CA LEU A 5 -1.29 -6.96 11.11
C LEU A 5 -2.65 -7.64 11.33
N PHE A 6 -3.50 -7.13 12.21
CA PHE A 6 -4.84 -7.67 12.42
C PHE A 6 -5.90 -6.92 11.61
N VAL A 7 -5.81 -5.58 11.57
CA VAL A 7 -6.84 -4.75 10.95
C VAL A 7 -6.75 -4.76 9.42
N ASN A 8 -5.56 -4.84 8.84
CA ASN A 8 -5.38 -4.85 7.38
C ASN A 8 -6.01 -6.10 6.73
N PRO A 9 -5.74 -7.34 7.20
CA PRO A 9 -6.43 -8.52 6.70
C PRO A 9 -7.94 -8.46 6.94
N GLN A 10 -8.41 -7.95 8.09
CA GLN A 10 -9.85 -7.84 8.38
C GLN A 10 -10.59 -6.89 7.44
N ILE A 11 -9.94 -5.83 6.97
CA ILE A 11 -10.52 -4.89 6.02
C ILE A 11 -10.46 -5.50 4.61
N LEU A 12 -9.29 -5.94 4.15
CA LEU A 12 -9.16 -6.46 2.78
C LEU A 12 -9.83 -7.83 2.59
N SER A 13 -10.00 -8.66 3.62
CA SER A 13 -10.74 -9.92 3.48
C SER A 13 -12.21 -9.70 3.15
N GLN A 14 -12.78 -8.55 3.50
CA GLN A 14 -14.15 -8.19 3.13
C GLN A 14 -14.32 -7.99 1.61
N THR A 15 -13.22 -7.71 0.88
CA THR A 15 -13.21 -7.62 -0.59
C THR A 15 -13.15 -8.97 -1.30
N GLY A 16 -13.05 -10.08 -0.54
CA GLY A 16 -12.87 -11.43 -1.08
C GLY A 16 -11.41 -11.86 -1.23
N MET A 17 -10.44 -11.04 -0.79
CA MET A 17 -9.03 -11.46 -0.74
C MET A 17 -8.75 -12.50 0.36
N PRO A 18 -7.83 -13.46 0.13
CA PRO A 18 -7.42 -14.40 1.16
C PRO A 18 -6.67 -13.68 2.29
N ALA A 19 -7.26 -13.64 3.48
CA ALA A 19 -6.73 -12.95 4.66
C ALA A 19 -5.28 -13.33 4.99
N GLN A 20 -4.94 -14.63 4.87
CA GLN A 20 -3.59 -15.14 5.11
C GLN A 20 -2.56 -14.58 4.11
N GLY A 21 -2.98 -14.43 2.84
CA GLY A 21 -2.12 -13.89 1.77
C GLY A 21 -1.84 -12.40 1.96
N VAL A 22 -2.87 -11.62 2.31
CA VAL A 22 -2.73 -10.19 2.61
C VAL A 22 -1.87 -9.96 3.85
N PHE A 23 -2.04 -10.79 4.88
CA PHE A 23 -1.21 -10.76 6.08
C PHE A 23 0.28 -10.96 5.77
N LEU A 24 0.60 -12.01 5.01
CA LEU A 24 1.98 -12.31 4.62
C LEU A 24 2.56 -11.20 3.73
N ALA A 25 1.80 -10.73 2.75
CA ALA A 25 2.21 -9.64 1.86
C ALA A 25 2.49 -8.34 2.64
N THR A 26 1.68 -8.05 3.67
CA THR A 26 1.86 -6.88 4.54
C THR A 26 3.15 -6.98 5.36
N ILE A 27 3.44 -8.16 5.93
CA ILE A 27 4.68 -8.39 6.69
C ILE A 27 5.89 -8.25 5.78
N ILE A 28 5.88 -8.92 4.62
CA ILE A 28 6.99 -8.89 3.67
C ILE A 28 7.21 -7.45 3.18
N GLY A 29 6.15 -6.72 2.85
CA GLY A 29 6.23 -5.33 2.41
C GLY A 29 6.79 -4.39 3.49
N ALA A 30 6.32 -4.53 4.74
CA ALA A 30 6.81 -3.72 5.86
C ALA A 30 8.27 -4.03 6.19
N VAL A 31 8.67 -5.31 6.17
CA VAL A 31 10.06 -5.73 6.38
C VAL A 31 10.95 -5.22 5.25
N ALA A 32 10.55 -5.38 3.99
CA ALA A 32 11.31 -4.90 2.83
C ALA A 32 11.46 -3.37 2.85
N GLY A 33 10.38 -2.63 3.13
CA GLY A 33 10.41 -1.17 3.24
C GLY A 33 11.29 -0.69 4.41
N THR A 34 11.23 -1.38 5.55
CA THR A 34 12.08 -1.07 6.71
C THR A 34 13.54 -1.40 6.44
N LEU A 35 13.84 -2.51 5.77
CA LEU A 35 15.21 -2.88 5.36
C LEU A 35 15.77 -1.89 4.32
N MET A 36 14.97 -1.44 3.35
CA MET A 36 15.40 -0.39 2.42
C MET A 36 15.73 0.92 3.15
N MET A 37 14.91 1.33 4.13
CA MET A 37 15.20 2.53 4.92
C MET A 37 16.43 2.34 5.82
N ALA A 38 16.63 1.13 6.37
CA ALA A 38 17.78 0.81 7.22
C ALA A 38 19.10 0.82 6.43
N PHE A 39 19.14 0.21 5.23
CA PHE A 39 20.37 0.12 4.44
C PHE A 39 20.63 1.32 3.53
N TYR A 40 19.59 1.95 2.99
CA TYR A 40 19.73 3.01 1.97
C TYR A 40 19.61 4.42 2.56
N ALA A 41 18.68 4.62 3.50
CA ALA A 41 18.44 5.94 4.10
C ALA A 41 19.13 6.11 5.46
N ASN A 42 19.58 5.02 6.09
CA ASN A 42 20.26 4.99 7.40
C ASN A 42 19.49 5.73 8.51
N LEU A 43 18.15 5.73 8.41
CA LEU A 43 17.24 6.39 9.33
C LEU A 43 16.40 5.33 10.06
N PRO A 44 16.17 5.46 11.38
CA PRO A 44 15.42 4.48 12.16
C PRO A 44 13.91 4.63 11.98
N TYR A 45 13.44 4.65 10.72
CA TYR A 45 12.02 4.71 10.38
C TYR A 45 11.51 3.35 9.96
N ALA A 46 10.61 2.79 10.79
CA ALA A 46 9.89 1.59 10.45
C ALA A 46 8.73 1.95 9.52
N GLN A 47 8.75 1.42 8.29
CA GLN A 47 7.74 1.75 7.29
C GLN A 47 6.53 0.84 7.46
N ALA A 48 5.35 1.45 7.63
CA ALA A 48 4.09 0.75 7.85
C ALA A 48 3.11 1.01 6.69
N PRO A 49 2.19 0.09 6.39
CA PRO A 49 1.08 0.36 5.48
C PRO A 49 0.21 1.51 5.99
N GLY A 50 -0.10 2.47 5.11
CA GLY A 50 -1.04 3.54 5.40
C GLY A 50 -2.47 3.01 5.46
N MET A 51 -3.01 2.85 6.67
CA MET A 51 -4.36 2.27 6.87
C MET A 51 -5.48 3.06 6.17
N GLY A 52 -5.34 4.37 6.02
CA GLY A 52 -6.34 5.20 5.32
C GLY A 52 -6.49 4.87 3.83
N LEU A 53 -5.39 4.53 3.15
CA LEU A 53 -5.40 4.12 1.75
C LEU A 53 -6.05 2.73 1.57
N ASN A 54 -5.81 1.81 2.51
CA ASN A 54 -6.42 0.48 2.49
C ASN A 54 -7.94 0.53 2.75
N ALA A 55 -8.37 1.43 3.63
CA ALA A 55 -9.79 1.69 3.87
C ALA A 55 -10.45 2.34 2.65
N PHE A 56 -9.81 3.31 2.01
CA PHE A 56 -10.31 3.91 0.76
C PHE A 56 -10.42 2.87 -0.36
N PHE A 57 -9.39 2.04 -0.53
CA PHE A 57 -9.40 0.94 -1.49
C PHE A 57 -10.59 -0.01 -1.27
N THR A 58 -10.78 -0.46 -0.03
CA THR A 58 -11.81 -1.43 0.30
C THR A 58 -13.21 -0.83 0.23
N PHE A 59 -13.45 0.27 0.95
CA PHE A 59 -14.80 0.82 1.12
C PHE A 59 -15.23 1.70 -0.05
N THR A 60 -14.31 2.44 -0.68
CA THR A 60 -14.66 3.34 -1.79
C THR A 60 -14.52 2.66 -3.15
N VAL A 61 -13.43 1.93 -3.40
CA VAL A 61 -13.16 1.37 -4.74
C VAL A 61 -13.85 0.01 -4.92
N VAL A 62 -13.73 -0.90 -3.95
CA VAL A 62 -14.37 -2.22 -4.07
C VAL A 62 -15.85 -2.16 -3.71
N PHE A 63 -16.20 -1.62 -2.53
CA PHE A 63 -17.61 -1.56 -2.11
C PHE A 63 -18.40 -0.41 -2.75
N GLY A 64 -17.82 0.78 -2.87
CA GLY A 64 -18.54 1.95 -3.41
C GLY A 64 -18.68 1.94 -4.94
N LEU A 65 -17.64 1.53 -5.66
CA LEU A 65 -17.60 1.52 -7.13
C LEU A 65 -17.86 0.12 -7.73
N GLY A 66 -17.93 -0.93 -6.91
CA GLY A 66 -18.26 -2.29 -7.35
C GLY A 66 -17.17 -3.00 -8.15
N TYR A 67 -15.93 -2.48 -8.16
CA TYR A 67 -14.82 -3.10 -8.87
C TYR A 67 -14.29 -4.34 -8.14
N SER A 68 -13.75 -5.30 -8.90
CA SER A 68 -13.06 -6.43 -8.31
C SER A 68 -11.76 -5.99 -7.62
N TRP A 69 -11.33 -6.74 -6.61
CA TRP A 69 -10.10 -6.43 -5.88
C TRP A 69 -8.85 -6.51 -6.79
N GLN A 70 -8.89 -7.32 -7.86
CA GLN A 70 -7.82 -7.40 -8.86
C GLN A 70 -7.72 -6.11 -9.70
N GLU A 71 -8.84 -5.58 -10.17
CA GLU A 71 -8.89 -4.32 -10.93
C GLU A 71 -8.45 -3.14 -10.07
N ALA A 72 -8.90 -3.12 -8.82
CA ALA A 72 -8.47 -2.11 -7.87
C ALA A 72 -6.95 -2.17 -7.63
N LEU A 73 -6.35 -3.36 -7.48
CA LEU A 73 -4.89 -3.51 -7.37
C LEU A 73 -4.16 -3.05 -8.63
N ALA A 74 -4.71 -3.32 -9.82
CA ALA A 74 -4.12 -2.86 -11.07
C ALA A 74 -4.09 -1.32 -11.15
N MET A 75 -5.16 -0.64 -10.70
CA MET A 75 -5.18 0.82 -10.60
C MET A 75 -4.13 1.34 -9.62
N VAL A 76 -3.98 0.71 -8.45
CA VAL A 76 -2.94 1.09 -7.46
C VAL A 76 -1.55 0.91 -8.06
N PHE A 77 -1.32 -0.17 -8.80
CA PHE A 77 -0.04 -0.42 -9.47
C PHE A 77 0.27 0.65 -10.53
N ILE A 78 -0.68 0.99 -11.39
CA ILE A 78 -0.53 2.05 -12.41
C ILE A 78 -0.28 3.41 -11.74
N CYS A 79 -1.02 3.74 -10.67
CA CYS A 79 -0.83 4.97 -9.92
C CYS A 79 0.56 5.04 -9.26
N GLY A 80 1.06 3.92 -8.74
CA GLY A 80 2.43 3.79 -8.23
C GLY A 80 3.47 4.01 -9.33
N LEU A 81 3.24 3.48 -10.53
CA LEU A 81 4.13 3.65 -11.68
C LEU A 81 4.19 5.12 -12.14
N ILE A 82 3.04 5.79 -12.20
CA ILE A 82 2.93 7.23 -12.49
C ILE A 82 3.67 8.04 -11.42
N SER A 83 3.47 7.71 -10.14
CA SER A 83 4.14 8.40 -9.02
C SER A 83 5.66 8.24 -9.09
N LEU A 84 6.14 7.06 -9.47
CA LEU A 84 7.55 6.77 -9.67
C LEU A 84 8.13 7.58 -10.84
N ILE A 85 7.43 7.66 -11.96
CA ILE A 85 7.83 8.49 -13.12
C ILE A 85 7.89 9.97 -12.72
N ILE A 86 6.88 10.49 -12.02
CA ILE A 86 6.87 11.90 -11.55
C ILE A 86 8.03 12.17 -10.59
N THR A 87 8.33 11.22 -9.69
CA THR A 87 9.44 11.34 -8.73
C THR A 87 10.80 11.34 -9.45
N LEU A 88 11.00 10.47 -10.44
CA LEU A 88 12.23 10.42 -11.23
C LEU A 88 12.42 11.64 -12.14
N THR A 89 11.32 12.16 -12.71
CA THR A 89 11.36 13.30 -13.65
C THR A 89 11.51 14.64 -12.92
N ASN A 90 11.63 14.67 -11.58
CA ASN A 90 11.87 15.88 -10.78
C ASN A 90 10.88 17.05 -11.04
N VAL A 91 9.66 16.78 -11.55
CA VAL A 91 8.62 17.81 -11.73
C VAL A 91 8.18 18.42 -10.38
N ARG A 92 8.49 17.75 -9.26
CA ARG A 92 8.39 18.31 -7.91
C ARG A 92 9.14 19.64 -7.73
N LYS A 93 10.17 19.94 -8.55
CA LYS A 93 10.89 21.23 -8.53
C LYS A 93 10.20 22.35 -9.33
N MET A 94 9.21 22.03 -10.18
CA MET A 94 8.44 23.02 -10.95
C MET A 94 7.12 23.44 -10.28
N ILE A 95 6.65 22.68 -9.28
CA ILE A 95 5.40 22.97 -8.56
C ILE A 95 5.65 23.68 -7.21
N ILE A 96 6.89 23.65 -6.69
CA ILE A 96 7.30 24.33 -5.44
C ILE A 96 8.14 25.56 -5.77
#